data_AF-A0AAV5MMS4-F1
#
_entry.id   AF-A0AAV5MMS4-F1
#
_cell.length_a   1.000
_cell.length_b   1.000
_cell.length_c   1.000
_cell.angle_alpha   90.00
_cell.angle_beta   90.00
_cell.angle_gamma   90.00
#
_symmetry.space_group_name_H-M   'P 1'
#
loop_
_entity.id
_entity.type
_entity.pdbx_description
1 polymer ?
#
loop_
_entity_poly.entity_id
_entity_poly.type
_entity_poly.pdbx_seq_one_letter_code
_entity_poly.pdbx_strand_id
1 'polypeptide(L)'
;MLYARDRVLECYFWISGVYFEPKYSLGRTFLTKVISLTSILDDTYDNYGTIEELDLLTKCIERWDIGVITQLPEYMKLIYEELLNVYSEMEVEVEKEGRSYAVDYAKESMKQVMKGYYDEAKWCQEGCIPPLEEYMQTALITCAYPMLITNSLVGMGEIASKEVFDWISNDPKMVKACAIIGRLMDDIVSHEFEQSRVHVASAIECYMKQYGVSKEETVKVFREEIDNAWKDVNEEFMKQTALPMPILTRVLNFARVMDVIYKDDDGYTNSHIIKDQIALLLVDPVLM
;
A
#
# COMPACT_ATOMS: atom_id res chain seq x y z
N MET A 1 -7.31 -15.57 12.35
CA MET A 1 -5.85 -15.77 12.15
C MET A 1 -5.17 -15.15 13.36
N LEU A 2 -4.26 -15.86 14.03
CA LEU A 2 -3.73 -15.42 15.34
C LEU A 2 -2.41 -14.61 15.24
N TYR A 3 -1.83 -14.45 14.05
CA TYR A 3 -0.53 -13.79 13.86
C TYR A 3 -0.60 -12.40 13.23
N ALA A 4 -1.58 -12.15 12.35
CA ALA A 4 -1.73 -10.86 11.69
C ALA A 4 -2.33 -9.81 12.64
N ARG A 5 -1.91 -8.55 12.49
CA ARG A 5 -2.37 -7.42 13.29
C ARG A 5 -3.85 -7.13 12.99
N ASP A 6 -4.65 -6.93 14.03
CA ASP A 6 -6.02 -6.41 13.86
C ASP A 6 -5.99 -4.88 13.81
N ARG A 7 -6.17 -4.34 12.60
CA ARG A 7 -6.03 -2.92 12.26
C ARG A 7 -7.14 -2.38 11.38
N VAL A 8 -8.33 -3.00 11.42
CA VAL A 8 -9.45 -2.62 10.54
C VAL A 8 -9.87 -1.16 10.73
N LEU A 9 -9.83 -0.64 11.97
CA LEU A 9 -10.18 0.75 12.24
C LEU A 9 -9.14 1.73 11.70
N GLU A 10 -7.86 1.42 11.87
CA GLU A 10 -6.73 2.18 11.36
C GLU A 10 -6.75 2.19 9.82
N CYS A 11 -6.99 1.05 9.19
CA CYS A 11 -7.22 0.91 7.75
C CYS A 11 -8.40 1.78 7.28
N TYR A 12 -9.55 1.73 7.96
CA TYR A 12 -10.70 2.54 7.58
C TYR A 12 -10.45 4.04 7.75
N PHE A 13 -9.75 4.43 8.83
CA PHE A 13 -9.31 5.80 9.06
C PHE A 13 -8.40 6.30 7.94
N TRP A 14 -7.43 5.47 7.54
CA TRP A 14 -6.53 5.74 6.41
C TRP A 14 -7.32 6.00 5.12
N ILE A 15 -8.24 5.10 4.78
CA ILE A 15 -9.06 5.21 3.57
C ILE A 15 -10.01 6.41 3.62
N SER A 16 -10.51 6.76 4.80
CA SER A 16 -11.33 7.96 5.01
C SER A 16 -10.55 9.25 4.72
N GLY A 17 -9.25 9.26 5.00
CA GLY A 17 -8.34 10.34 4.59
C GLY A 17 -8.17 10.46 3.08
N VAL A 18 -8.25 9.35 2.34
CA VAL A 18 -8.16 9.36 0.87
C VAL A 18 -9.42 9.98 0.23
N TYR A 19 -10.62 9.61 0.71
CA TYR A 19 -11.87 10.21 0.24
C TYR A 19 -13.04 10.03 1.22
N PHE A 20 -13.47 11.14 1.82
CA PHE A 20 -14.50 11.18 2.88
C PHE A 20 -15.91 11.45 2.34
N GLU A 21 -16.06 11.85 1.08
CA GLU A 21 -17.36 12.30 0.55
C GLU A 21 -18.38 11.14 0.53
N PRO A 22 -19.66 11.36 0.90
CA PRO A 22 -20.65 10.28 0.99
C PRO A 22 -20.83 9.46 -0.28
N LYS A 23 -20.73 10.10 -1.45
CA LYS A 23 -20.84 9.44 -2.77
C LYS A 23 -19.79 8.36 -3.03
N TYR A 24 -18.67 8.38 -2.33
CA TYR A 24 -17.59 7.39 -2.47
C TYR A 24 -17.64 6.30 -1.39
N SER A 25 -18.78 6.10 -0.73
CA SER A 25 -18.93 5.06 0.29
C SER A 25 -18.60 3.66 -0.22
N LEU A 26 -19.01 3.33 -1.45
CA LEU A 26 -18.71 2.03 -2.05
C LEU A 26 -17.20 1.83 -2.25
N GLY A 27 -16.53 2.81 -2.86
CA GLY A 27 -15.08 2.81 -2.98
C GLY A 27 -14.37 2.67 -1.64
N ARG A 28 -14.85 3.36 -0.59
CA ARG A 28 -14.22 3.29 0.75
C ARG A 28 -14.32 1.89 1.31
N THR A 29 -15.49 1.25 1.19
CA THR A 29 -15.69 -0.13 1.65
C THR A 29 -14.74 -1.08 0.93
N PHE A 30 -14.67 -1.02 -0.39
CA PHE A 30 -13.77 -1.84 -1.19
C PHE A 30 -12.31 -1.63 -0.85
N LEU A 31 -11.86 -0.38 -0.81
CA LEU A 31 -10.47 -0.07 -0.53
C LEU A 31 -10.09 -0.42 0.92
N THR A 32 -11.01 -0.30 1.88
CA THR A 32 -10.77 -0.75 3.27
C THR A 32 -10.54 -2.25 3.34
N LYS A 33 -11.33 -3.04 2.60
CA LYS A 33 -11.11 -4.50 2.50
C LYS A 33 -9.76 -4.81 1.87
N VAL A 34 -9.40 -4.12 0.78
CA VAL A 34 -8.10 -4.29 0.10
C VAL A 34 -6.94 -3.98 1.02
N ILE A 35 -6.88 -2.79 1.64
CA ILE A 35 -5.76 -2.43 2.52
C ILE A 35 -5.65 -3.36 3.73
N SER A 36 -6.78 -3.82 4.28
CA SER A 36 -6.77 -4.79 5.39
C SER A 36 -6.20 -6.14 4.95
N LEU A 37 -6.58 -6.64 3.77
CA LEU A 37 -6.02 -7.86 3.20
C LEU A 37 -4.53 -7.70 2.85
N THR A 38 -4.14 -6.55 2.30
CA THR A 38 -2.74 -6.24 2.03
C THR A 38 -1.92 -6.28 3.31
N SER A 39 -2.40 -5.72 4.42
CA SER A 39 -1.69 -5.82 5.70
C SER A 39 -1.61 -7.24 6.25
N ILE A 40 -2.65 -8.06 6.06
CA ILE A 40 -2.60 -9.47 6.48
C ILE A 40 -1.57 -10.22 5.63
N LEU A 41 -1.52 -9.94 4.32
CA LEU A 41 -0.53 -10.51 3.41
C LEU A 41 0.88 -10.06 3.79
N ASP A 42 1.11 -8.76 4.01
CA ASP A 42 2.36 -8.19 4.54
C ASP A 42 2.84 -8.95 5.78
N ASP A 43 1.99 -9.09 6.80
CA ASP A 43 2.32 -9.88 8.01
C ASP A 43 2.63 -11.36 7.70
N THR A 44 1.99 -11.93 6.67
CA THR A 44 2.23 -13.30 6.22
C THR A 44 3.62 -13.44 5.59
N TYR A 45 3.99 -12.52 4.69
CA TYR A 45 5.26 -12.54 3.98
C TYR A 45 6.45 -12.21 4.89
N ASP A 46 6.27 -11.26 5.82
CA ASP A 46 7.36 -10.80 6.67
C ASP A 46 7.64 -11.69 7.88
N ASN A 47 6.60 -12.24 8.51
CA ASN A 47 6.72 -12.75 9.88
C ASN A 47 6.24 -14.18 10.09
N TYR A 48 5.53 -14.80 9.13
CA TYR A 48 4.82 -16.04 9.40
C TYR A 48 5.06 -17.15 8.37
N GLY A 49 4.93 -16.88 7.09
CA GLY A 49 5.09 -17.87 6.03
C GLY A 49 6.53 -18.32 5.86
N THR A 50 6.74 -19.61 5.57
CA THR A 50 8.06 -20.06 5.08
C THR A 50 8.23 -19.68 3.62
N ILE A 51 9.46 -19.56 3.13
CA ILE A 51 9.73 -19.21 1.73
C ILE A 51 9.03 -20.17 0.75
N GLU A 52 8.96 -21.47 1.07
CA GLU A 52 8.24 -22.45 0.24
C GLU A 52 6.72 -22.21 0.24
N GLU A 53 6.14 -21.84 1.39
CA GLU A 53 4.72 -21.50 1.46
C GLU A 53 4.42 -20.18 0.74
N LEU A 54 5.30 -19.19 0.86
CA LEU A 54 5.17 -17.88 0.21
C LEU A 54 5.34 -17.98 -1.31
N ASP A 55 6.21 -18.85 -1.81
CA ASP A 55 6.31 -19.17 -3.25
C ASP A 55 4.99 -19.74 -3.79
N LEU A 56 4.37 -20.68 -3.06
CA LEU A 56 3.08 -21.25 -3.42
C LEU A 56 1.95 -20.20 -3.37
N LEU A 57 1.92 -19.37 -2.34
CA LEU A 57 0.95 -18.28 -2.19
C LEU A 57 1.07 -17.29 -3.35
N THR A 58 2.29 -16.85 -3.66
CA THR A 58 2.58 -15.92 -4.76
C THR A 58 2.09 -16.49 -6.08
N LYS A 59 2.41 -17.76 -6.39
CA LYS A 59 1.95 -18.45 -7.61
C LYS A 59 0.43 -18.59 -7.68
N CYS A 60 -0.23 -18.84 -6.55
CA CYS A 60 -1.70 -18.88 -6.50
C CYS A 60 -2.29 -17.51 -6.83
N ILE A 61 -1.78 -16.45 -6.21
CA ILE A 61 -2.23 -15.07 -6.47
C ILE A 61 -1.95 -14.68 -7.92
N GLU A 62 -0.78 -14.98 -8.48
CA GLU A 62 -0.49 -14.72 -9.89
C GLU A 62 -1.52 -15.34 -10.84
N ARG A 63 -1.92 -16.59 -10.55
CA ARG A 63 -2.91 -17.33 -11.35
C ARG A 63 -4.33 -16.81 -11.13
N TRP A 64 -4.64 -16.28 -9.95
CA TRP A 64 -5.93 -15.68 -9.60
C TRP A 64 -7.13 -16.62 -9.83
N ASP A 65 -6.97 -17.90 -9.44
CA ASP A 65 -7.92 -18.99 -9.67
C ASP A 65 -8.22 -19.73 -8.36
N ILE A 66 -9.50 -19.83 -7.98
CA ILE A 66 -9.90 -20.55 -6.76
C ILE A 66 -9.52 -22.04 -6.82
N GLY A 67 -9.43 -22.62 -8.02
CA GLY A 67 -9.10 -24.03 -8.21
C GLY A 67 -7.72 -24.43 -7.69
N VAL A 68 -6.80 -23.48 -7.51
CA VAL A 68 -5.46 -23.76 -6.97
C VAL A 68 -5.33 -23.64 -5.46
N ILE A 69 -6.41 -23.25 -4.75
CA ILE A 69 -6.43 -23.09 -3.28
C ILE A 69 -5.99 -24.34 -2.52
N THR A 70 -6.20 -25.53 -3.10
CA THR A 70 -5.83 -26.82 -2.49
C THR A 70 -4.33 -27.01 -2.31
N GLN A 71 -3.50 -26.22 -2.99
CA GLN A 71 -2.04 -26.23 -2.88
C GLN A 71 -1.54 -25.47 -1.64
N LEU A 72 -2.38 -24.59 -1.05
CA LEU A 72 -1.98 -23.74 0.06
C LEU A 72 -2.14 -24.43 1.42
N PRO A 73 -1.32 -24.07 2.42
CA PRO A 73 -1.57 -24.40 3.81
C PRO A 73 -2.94 -23.86 4.29
N GLU A 74 -3.57 -24.55 5.23
CA GLU A 74 -4.95 -24.25 5.66
C GLU A 74 -5.16 -22.80 6.10
N TYR A 75 -4.18 -22.19 6.77
CA TYR A 75 -4.27 -20.81 7.24
C TYR A 75 -4.22 -19.77 6.10
N MET A 76 -3.51 -20.08 5.01
CA MET A 76 -3.40 -19.22 3.82
C MET A 76 -4.61 -19.35 2.90
N LYS A 77 -5.30 -20.50 2.91
CA LYS A 77 -6.51 -20.71 2.10
C LYS A 77 -7.56 -19.64 2.39
N LEU A 78 -7.79 -19.36 3.67
CA LEU A 78 -8.77 -18.35 4.08
C LEU A 78 -8.38 -16.95 3.58
N ILE A 79 -7.08 -16.58 3.64
CA ILE A 79 -6.59 -15.28 3.15
C ILE A 79 -6.81 -15.18 1.63
N TYR A 80 -6.41 -16.23 0.90
CA TYR A 80 -6.50 -16.27 -0.55
C TYR A 80 -7.96 -16.29 -1.03
N GLU A 81 -8.83 -17.07 -0.39
CA GLU A 81 -10.26 -17.10 -0.69
C GLU A 81 -10.89 -15.72 -0.47
N GLU A 82 -10.60 -15.06 0.65
CA GLU A 82 -11.13 -13.73 0.91
C GLU A 82 -10.60 -12.69 -0.09
N LEU A 83 -9.32 -12.77 -0.48
CA LEU A 83 -8.77 -11.94 -1.55
C LEU A 83 -9.57 -12.10 -2.84
N LEU A 84 -9.84 -13.34 -3.28
CA LEU A 84 -10.63 -13.57 -4.48
C LEU A 84 -12.06 -13.06 -4.33
N ASN A 85 -12.68 -13.25 -3.16
CA ASN A 85 -14.05 -12.79 -2.88
C ASN A 85 -14.15 -11.27 -2.97
N VAL A 86 -13.24 -10.53 -2.34
CA VAL A 86 -13.25 -9.06 -2.36
C VAL A 86 -13.17 -8.52 -3.79
N TYR A 87 -12.28 -9.07 -4.63
CA TYR A 87 -12.17 -8.63 -6.03
C TYR A 87 -13.37 -9.08 -6.87
N SER A 88 -13.95 -10.24 -6.57
CA SER A 88 -15.18 -10.71 -7.24
C SER A 88 -16.38 -9.80 -6.91
N GLU A 89 -16.50 -9.35 -5.67
CA GLU A 89 -17.51 -8.35 -5.28
C GLU A 89 -17.33 -7.04 -6.04
N MET A 90 -16.09 -6.55 -6.17
CA MET A 90 -15.80 -5.36 -6.98
C MET A 90 -16.22 -5.54 -8.43
N GLU A 91 -15.91 -6.70 -9.01
CA GLU A 91 -16.22 -7.03 -10.41
C GLU A 91 -17.71 -7.00 -10.66
N VAL A 92 -18.51 -7.63 -9.80
CA VAL A 92 -19.98 -7.61 -9.89
C VAL A 92 -20.54 -6.18 -9.82
N GLU A 93 -19.99 -5.32 -8.97
CA GLU A 93 -20.46 -3.94 -8.87
C GLU A 93 -20.11 -3.11 -10.11
N VAL A 94 -18.89 -3.19 -10.62
CA VAL A 94 -18.48 -2.39 -11.78
C VAL A 94 -18.93 -2.95 -13.13
N GLU A 95 -19.28 -4.25 -13.21
CA GLU A 95 -19.86 -4.87 -14.40
C GLU A 95 -21.20 -4.21 -14.77
N LYS A 96 -21.99 -3.79 -13.76
CA LYS A 96 -23.24 -3.04 -13.96
C LYS A 96 -23.04 -1.72 -14.73
N GLU A 97 -21.82 -1.18 -14.68
CA GLU A 97 -21.39 0.05 -15.35
C GLU A 97 -20.60 -0.23 -16.64
N GLY A 98 -20.39 -1.50 -17.02
CA GLY A 98 -19.53 -1.88 -18.15
C GLY A 98 -18.04 -1.61 -17.90
N ARG A 99 -17.62 -1.55 -16.63
CA ARG A 99 -16.28 -1.14 -16.19
C ARG A 99 -15.45 -2.29 -15.61
N SER A 100 -15.71 -3.54 -15.97
CA SER A 100 -14.98 -4.72 -15.48
C SER A 100 -13.46 -4.63 -15.67
N TYR A 101 -13.01 -3.93 -16.72
CA TYR A 101 -11.58 -3.66 -16.96
C TYR A 101 -10.88 -3.01 -15.75
N ALA A 102 -11.58 -2.21 -14.95
CA ALA A 102 -11.02 -1.55 -13.78
C ALA A 102 -10.49 -2.56 -12.75
N VAL A 103 -11.18 -3.70 -12.59
CA VAL A 103 -10.77 -4.76 -11.68
C VAL A 103 -9.54 -5.50 -12.21
N ASP A 104 -9.37 -5.61 -13.53
CA ASP A 104 -8.17 -6.23 -14.11
C ASP A 104 -6.91 -5.46 -13.74
N TYR A 105 -6.92 -4.12 -13.86
CA TYR A 105 -5.80 -3.28 -13.41
C TYR A 105 -5.56 -3.43 -11.90
N ALA A 106 -6.63 -3.49 -11.12
CA ALA A 106 -6.55 -3.66 -9.67
C ALA A 106 -5.92 -5.02 -9.29
N LYS A 107 -6.31 -6.12 -9.96
CA LYS A 107 -5.74 -7.47 -9.79
C LYS A 107 -4.25 -7.48 -10.17
N GLU A 108 -3.89 -6.90 -11.31
CA GLU A 108 -2.48 -6.86 -11.76
C GLU A 108 -1.59 -6.08 -10.79
N SER A 109 -2.05 -4.94 -10.27
CA SER A 109 -1.29 -4.19 -9.26
C SER A 109 -1.12 -4.97 -7.95
N MET A 110 -2.13 -5.74 -7.50
CA MET A 110 -2.00 -6.63 -6.33
C MET A 110 -0.97 -7.73 -6.58
N LYS A 111 -0.98 -8.36 -7.76
CA LYS A 111 0.02 -9.39 -8.12
C LYS A 111 1.44 -8.84 -8.08
N GLN A 112 1.65 -7.59 -8.50
CA GLN A 112 2.96 -6.93 -8.44
C GLN A 112 3.44 -6.76 -7.00
N VAL A 113 2.58 -6.31 -6.08
CA VAL A 113 2.92 -6.19 -4.65
C VAL A 113 3.31 -7.55 -4.06
N MET A 114 2.54 -8.61 -4.33
CA MET A 114 2.84 -9.95 -3.80
C MET A 114 4.16 -10.54 -4.30
N LYS A 115 4.52 -10.24 -5.56
CA LYS A 115 5.85 -10.58 -6.10
C LYS A 115 6.96 -9.84 -5.36
N GLY A 116 6.77 -8.54 -5.13
CA GLY A 116 7.72 -7.73 -4.37
C GLY A 116 7.89 -8.23 -2.93
N TYR A 117 6.80 -8.53 -2.23
CA TYR A 117 6.88 -9.11 -0.88
C TYR A 117 7.60 -10.46 -0.87
N TYR A 118 7.41 -11.30 -1.90
CA TYR A 118 8.20 -12.52 -2.03
C TYR A 118 9.70 -12.25 -2.24
N ASP A 119 10.05 -11.23 -3.03
CA ASP A 119 11.43 -10.81 -3.23
C ASP A 119 12.07 -10.29 -1.93
N GLU A 120 11.36 -9.47 -1.15
CA GLU A 120 11.80 -8.98 0.16
C GLU A 120 11.95 -10.11 1.19
N ALA A 121 11.02 -11.07 1.22
CA ALA A 121 11.11 -12.24 2.10
C ALA A 121 12.39 -13.06 1.81
N LYS A 122 12.74 -13.25 0.53
CA LYS A 122 14.01 -13.91 0.15
C LYS A 122 15.22 -13.10 0.61
N TRP A 123 15.22 -11.78 0.41
CA TRP A 123 16.30 -10.92 0.90
C TRP A 123 16.46 -11.02 2.41
N CYS A 124 15.36 -11.04 3.16
CA CYS A 124 15.37 -11.22 4.61
C CYS A 124 15.98 -12.58 5.00
N GLN A 125 15.53 -13.68 4.37
CA GLN A 125 16.04 -15.03 4.66
C GLN A 125 17.55 -15.16 4.38
N GLU A 126 18.02 -14.54 3.29
CA GLU A 126 19.42 -14.58 2.88
C GLU A 126 20.31 -13.59 3.65
N GLY A 127 19.73 -12.70 4.46
CA GLY A 127 20.45 -11.59 5.09
C GLY A 127 21.02 -10.61 4.06
N CYS A 128 20.37 -10.50 2.89
CA CYS A 128 20.79 -9.62 1.82
C CYS A 128 20.49 -8.16 2.17
N ILE A 129 21.47 -7.29 1.96
CA ILE A 129 21.29 -5.84 1.99
C ILE A 129 21.65 -5.35 0.57
N PRO A 130 20.66 -5.14 -0.31
CA PRO A 130 20.90 -4.78 -1.70
C PRO A 130 21.45 -3.34 -1.82
N PRO A 131 21.99 -2.95 -2.99
CA PRO A 131 22.19 -1.54 -3.32
C PRO A 131 20.88 -0.75 -3.18
N LEU A 132 20.99 0.52 -2.78
CA LEU A 132 19.83 1.38 -2.54
C LEU A 132 18.93 1.48 -3.78
N GLU A 133 19.51 1.57 -4.98
CA GLU A 133 18.73 1.68 -6.21
C GLU A 133 17.92 0.42 -6.51
N GLU A 134 18.45 -0.76 -6.15
CA GLU A 134 17.75 -2.04 -6.27
C GLU A 134 16.67 -2.18 -5.20
N TYR A 135 16.99 -1.82 -3.95
CA TYR A 135 16.00 -1.73 -2.87
C TYR A 135 14.83 -0.85 -3.28
N MET A 136 15.09 0.39 -3.71
CA MET A 136 14.04 1.36 -4.04
C MET A 136 13.17 0.91 -5.21
N GLN A 137 13.66 0.11 -6.15
CA GLN A 137 12.82 -0.43 -7.22
C GLN A 137 11.76 -1.39 -6.68
N THR A 138 12.12 -2.26 -5.74
CA THR A 138 11.19 -3.17 -5.06
C THR A 138 10.32 -2.44 -4.04
N ALA A 139 10.96 -1.63 -3.19
CA ALA A 139 10.34 -0.90 -2.08
C ALA A 139 9.22 0.05 -2.51
N LEU A 140 9.33 0.67 -3.70
CA LEU A 140 8.29 1.52 -4.25
C LEU A 140 7.05 0.74 -4.74
N ILE A 141 7.18 -0.57 -4.97
CA ILE A 141 6.08 -1.48 -5.26
C ILE A 141 5.50 -2.03 -3.95
N THR A 142 6.37 -2.51 -3.05
CA THR A 142 6.00 -3.18 -1.78
C THR A 142 5.45 -2.24 -0.73
N CYS A 143 5.71 -0.93 -0.82
CA CYS A 143 4.97 0.06 -0.04
C CYS A 143 3.45 0.06 -0.33
N ALA A 144 3.00 -0.69 -1.35
CA ALA A 144 1.61 -0.90 -1.74
C ALA A 144 0.87 0.36 -2.23
N TYR A 145 1.48 1.54 -2.21
CA TYR A 145 0.85 2.80 -2.61
C TYR A 145 0.35 2.80 -4.06
N PRO A 146 1.14 2.41 -5.07
CA PRO A 146 0.64 2.34 -6.45
C PRO A 146 -0.58 1.41 -6.60
N MET A 147 -0.58 0.28 -5.89
CA MET A 147 -1.69 -0.68 -5.86
C MET A 147 -2.91 -0.09 -5.16
N LEU A 148 -2.76 0.53 -3.98
CA LEU A 148 -3.86 1.13 -3.23
C LEU A 148 -4.48 2.30 -4.00
N ILE A 149 -3.67 3.12 -4.67
CA ILE A 149 -4.16 4.19 -5.54
C ILE A 149 -4.96 3.58 -6.69
N THR A 150 -4.45 2.55 -7.38
CA THR A 150 -5.18 1.88 -8.48
C THR A 150 -6.52 1.31 -8.00
N ASN A 151 -6.52 0.59 -6.88
CA ASN A 151 -7.72 0.01 -6.29
C ASN A 151 -8.73 1.07 -5.82
N SER A 152 -8.25 2.25 -5.40
CA SER A 152 -9.11 3.36 -4.99
C SER A 152 -10.02 3.89 -6.10
N LEU A 153 -9.62 3.72 -7.36
CA LEU A 153 -10.34 4.26 -8.52
C LEU A 153 -11.47 3.34 -8.99
N VAL A 154 -11.46 2.06 -8.60
CA VAL A 154 -12.45 1.06 -9.00
C VAL A 154 -13.87 1.53 -8.62
N GLY A 155 -14.04 1.92 -7.36
CA GLY A 155 -15.32 2.37 -6.81
C GLY A 155 -15.70 3.84 -7.06
N MET A 156 -15.02 4.53 -8.00
CA MET A 156 -15.28 5.95 -8.28
C MET A 156 -16.32 6.21 -9.37
N GLY A 157 -16.85 5.17 -10.02
CA GLY A 157 -17.80 5.32 -11.13
C GLY A 157 -17.13 5.84 -12.42
N GLU A 158 -17.94 6.31 -13.37
CA GLU A 158 -17.52 6.72 -14.73
C GLU A 158 -16.36 7.74 -14.79
N ILE A 159 -16.13 8.50 -13.71
CA ILE A 159 -15.02 9.46 -13.65
C ILE A 159 -13.63 8.77 -13.72
N ALA A 160 -13.54 7.51 -13.29
CA ALA A 160 -12.36 6.67 -13.43
C ALA A 160 -12.50 5.85 -14.72
N SER A 161 -12.27 6.51 -15.85
CA SER A 161 -12.36 5.90 -17.18
C SER A 161 -11.18 4.98 -17.48
N LYS A 162 -11.23 4.26 -18.60
CA LYS A 162 -10.12 3.40 -19.02
C LYS A 162 -8.83 4.20 -19.22
N GLU A 163 -8.91 5.42 -19.74
CA GLU A 163 -7.75 6.30 -19.90
C GLU A 163 -7.08 6.66 -18.56
N VAL A 164 -7.87 6.75 -17.48
CA VAL A 164 -7.35 6.95 -16.13
C VAL A 164 -6.58 5.71 -15.66
N PHE A 165 -7.10 4.51 -15.91
CA PHE A 165 -6.41 3.26 -15.58
C PHE A 165 -5.17 3.02 -16.45
N ASP A 166 -5.22 3.37 -17.74
CA ASP A 166 -4.05 3.37 -18.61
C ASP A 166 -2.99 4.36 -18.10
N TRP A 167 -3.40 5.56 -17.67
CA TRP A 167 -2.48 6.55 -17.10
C TRP A 167 -1.77 6.05 -15.84
N ILE A 168 -2.51 5.51 -14.87
CA ILE A 168 -1.90 5.05 -13.60
C ILE A 168 -0.97 3.85 -13.80
N SER A 169 -1.28 2.98 -14.78
CA SER A 169 -0.47 1.79 -15.09
C SER A 169 0.82 2.12 -15.84
N ASN A 170 1.01 3.37 -16.27
CA ASN A 170 2.24 3.84 -16.92
C ASN A 170 3.16 4.59 -15.92
N ASP A 171 3.07 4.25 -14.63
CA ASP A 171 3.92 4.78 -13.55
C ASP A 171 4.07 6.31 -13.55
N PRO A 172 2.97 7.07 -13.45
CA PRO A 172 3.02 8.51 -13.55
C PRO A 172 3.86 9.11 -12.40
N LYS A 173 4.59 10.18 -12.71
CA LYS A 173 5.50 10.87 -11.77
C LYS A 173 4.85 11.14 -10.41
N MET A 174 3.58 11.57 -10.42
CA MET A 174 2.83 11.85 -9.19
C MET A 174 2.65 10.62 -8.29
N VAL A 175 2.33 9.45 -8.86
CA VAL A 175 2.15 8.21 -8.11
C VAL A 175 3.48 7.71 -7.56
N LYS A 176 4.54 7.78 -8.38
CA LYS A 176 5.90 7.46 -7.95
C LYS A 176 6.35 8.35 -6.79
N ALA A 177 6.06 9.65 -6.85
CA ALA A 177 6.37 10.57 -5.77
C ALA A 177 5.60 10.24 -4.48
N CYS A 178 4.31 9.90 -4.57
CA CYS A 178 3.55 9.41 -3.41
C CYS A 178 4.14 8.13 -2.81
N ALA A 179 4.61 7.19 -3.65
CA ALA A 179 5.27 5.97 -3.18
C ALA A 179 6.62 6.27 -2.49
N ILE A 180 7.41 7.23 -2.99
CA ILE A 180 8.65 7.68 -2.35
C ILE A 180 8.36 8.28 -0.97
N ILE A 181 7.36 9.16 -0.88
CA ILE A 181 6.93 9.75 0.41
C ILE A 181 6.54 8.62 1.36
N GLY A 182 5.65 7.71 0.93
CA GLY A 182 5.17 6.63 1.77
C GLY A 182 6.29 5.71 2.26
N ARG A 183 7.16 5.24 1.35
CA ARG A 183 8.24 4.33 1.69
C ARG A 183 9.27 4.94 2.63
N LEU A 184 9.78 6.13 2.29
CA LEU A 184 10.82 6.76 3.10
C LEU A 184 10.29 7.25 4.46
N MET A 185 9.05 7.72 4.55
CA MET A 185 8.46 8.08 5.84
C MET A 185 8.34 6.86 6.74
N ASP A 186 7.83 5.75 6.22
CA ASP A 186 7.72 4.48 6.94
C ASP A 186 9.09 3.99 7.41
N ASP A 187 10.05 3.79 6.51
CA ASP A 187 11.41 3.32 6.83
C ASP A 187 12.09 4.18 7.90
N ILE A 188 11.92 5.51 7.88
CA ILE A 188 12.55 6.39 8.86
C ILE A 188 12.00 6.15 10.28
N VAL A 189 10.68 5.99 10.42
CA VAL A 189 10.03 5.90 11.73
C VAL A 189 9.91 4.47 12.25
N SER A 190 9.82 3.48 11.35
CA SER A 190 9.74 2.07 11.69
C SER A 190 11.11 1.44 11.97
N HIS A 191 12.21 2.03 11.49
CA HIS A 191 13.55 1.45 11.53
C HIS A 191 13.95 0.85 12.88
N GLU A 192 13.79 1.57 14.00
CA GLU A 192 14.20 1.04 15.32
C GLU A 192 13.39 -0.20 15.74
N PHE A 193 12.10 -0.20 15.41
CA PHE A 193 11.22 -1.34 15.68
C PHE A 193 11.58 -2.52 14.78
N GLU A 194 11.78 -2.28 13.49
CA GLU A 194 12.13 -3.33 12.52
C GLU A 194 13.49 -3.97 12.84
N GLN A 195 14.49 -3.18 13.22
CA GLN A 195 15.81 -3.68 13.62
C GLN A 195 15.80 -4.49 14.93
N SER A 196 14.71 -4.42 15.71
CA SER A 196 14.55 -5.24 16.92
C SER A 196 14.14 -6.70 16.64
N ARG A 197 13.77 -7.01 15.38
CA ARG A 197 13.34 -8.33 14.91
C ARG A 197 14.10 -8.74 13.65
N VAL A 198 13.92 -9.98 13.23
CA VAL A 198 14.37 -10.40 11.90
C VAL A 198 13.46 -9.74 10.88
N HIS A 199 14.03 -8.90 10.02
CA HIS A 199 13.31 -8.13 9.01
C HIS A 199 14.20 -7.89 7.80
N VAL A 200 13.60 -7.56 6.65
CA VAL A 200 14.36 -7.09 5.48
C VAL A 200 15.03 -5.75 5.80
N ALA A 201 16.19 -5.51 5.19
CA ALA A 201 16.86 -4.21 5.27
C ALA A 201 15.99 -3.11 4.65
N SER A 202 15.84 -1.99 5.37
CA SER A 202 15.14 -0.78 4.89
C SER A 202 16.04 0.08 4.01
N ALA A 203 15.51 1.20 3.50
CA ALA A 203 16.31 2.20 2.81
C ALA A 203 17.48 2.70 3.67
N ILE A 204 17.32 2.73 5.01
CA ILE A 204 18.34 3.21 5.95
C ILE A 204 19.58 2.33 5.89
N GLU A 205 19.42 1.01 6.03
CA GLU A 205 20.53 0.05 5.97
C GLU A 205 21.20 0.05 4.60
N CYS A 206 20.39 0.11 3.53
CA CYS A 206 20.88 0.10 2.16
C CYS A 206 21.77 1.33 1.89
N TYR A 207 21.32 2.52 2.30
CA TYR A 207 22.07 3.77 2.13
C TYR A 207 23.35 3.78 2.98
N MET A 208 23.25 3.42 4.26
CA MET A 208 24.40 3.38 5.17
C MET A 208 25.47 2.41 4.67
N LYS A 209 25.06 1.23 4.18
CA LYS A 209 25.98 0.24 3.60
C LYS A 209 26.64 0.74 2.33
N GLN A 210 25.88 1.39 1.45
CA GLN A 210 26.37 1.86 0.14
C GLN A 210 27.33 3.04 0.25
N TYR A 211 27.05 3.99 1.13
CA TYR A 211 27.80 5.25 1.23
C TYR A 211 28.70 5.36 2.47
N GLY A 212 28.60 4.42 3.42
CA GLY A 212 29.43 4.41 4.63
C GLY A 212 29.17 5.58 5.58
N VAL A 213 27.93 6.08 5.61
CA VAL A 213 27.51 7.24 6.41
C VAL A 213 26.74 6.84 7.67
N SER A 214 26.54 7.79 8.58
CA SER A 214 25.73 7.59 9.80
C SER A 214 24.23 7.52 9.51
N LYS A 215 23.46 6.97 10.46
CA LYS A 215 21.99 6.96 10.41
C LYS A 215 21.44 8.39 10.34
N GLU A 216 21.99 9.31 11.14
CA GLU A 216 21.56 10.70 11.20
C GLU A 216 21.74 11.42 9.86
N GLU A 217 22.85 11.16 9.17
CA GLU A 217 23.10 11.69 7.82
C GLU A 217 22.12 11.08 6.81
N THR A 218 21.89 9.77 6.84
CA THR A 218 20.93 9.09 5.98
C THR A 218 19.51 9.64 6.15
N VAL A 219 19.04 9.78 7.39
CA VAL A 219 17.70 10.33 7.69
C VAL A 219 17.57 11.76 7.16
N LYS A 220 18.64 12.58 7.26
CA LYS A 220 18.62 13.93 6.70
C LYS A 220 18.46 13.91 5.18
N VAL A 221 19.22 13.07 4.48
CA VAL A 221 19.12 12.91 3.02
C VAL A 221 17.71 12.47 2.62
N PHE A 222 17.13 11.48 3.31
CA PHE A 222 15.79 11.00 2.97
C PHE A 222 14.69 12.01 3.29
N ARG A 223 14.84 12.85 4.31
CA ARG A 223 13.91 13.98 4.52
C ARG A 223 13.97 14.99 3.37
N GLU A 224 15.16 15.27 2.83
CA GLU A 224 15.31 16.12 1.63
C GLU A 224 14.66 15.46 0.40
N GLU A 225 14.79 14.14 0.23
CA GLU A 225 14.12 13.39 -0.84
C GLU A 225 12.58 13.39 -0.69
N ILE A 226 12.06 13.25 0.53
CA ILE A 226 10.62 13.39 0.82
C ILE A 226 10.13 14.80 0.44
N ASP A 227 10.87 15.85 0.82
CA ASP A 227 10.55 17.23 0.44
C ASP A 227 10.53 17.44 -1.08
N ASN A 228 11.45 16.78 -1.81
CA ASN A 228 11.49 16.82 -3.26
C ASN A 228 10.32 16.06 -3.89
N ALA A 229 9.96 14.89 -3.36
CA ALA A 229 8.78 14.14 -3.80
C ALA A 229 7.49 14.94 -3.55
N TRP A 230 7.38 15.69 -2.46
CA TRP A 230 6.27 16.62 -2.23
C TRP A 230 6.19 17.73 -3.29
N LYS A 231 7.33 18.28 -3.72
CA LYS A 231 7.36 19.26 -4.83
C LYS A 231 6.88 18.62 -6.12
N ASP A 232 7.26 17.39 -6.40
CA ASP A 232 6.80 16.64 -7.57
C ASP A 232 5.29 16.38 -7.54
N VAL A 233 4.73 15.96 -6.40
CA VAL A 233 3.28 15.81 -6.22
C VAL A 233 2.56 17.14 -6.50
N ASN A 234 3.06 18.24 -5.94
CA ASN A 234 2.47 19.57 -6.13
C ASN A 234 2.57 20.05 -7.59
N GLU A 235 3.72 19.85 -8.24
CA GLU A 235 3.94 20.19 -9.63
C GLU A 235 2.95 19.44 -10.54
N GLU A 236 2.84 18.12 -10.38
CA GLU A 236 1.93 17.29 -11.17
C GLU A 236 0.45 17.61 -10.90
N PHE A 237 0.08 17.89 -9.66
CA PHE A 237 -1.29 18.27 -9.30
C PHE A 237 -1.72 19.62 -9.90
N MET A 238 -0.79 20.58 -10.02
CA MET A 238 -1.06 21.91 -10.57
C MET A 238 -0.97 21.96 -12.10
N LYS A 239 -0.37 20.96 -12.75
CA LYS A 239 -0.33 20.89 -14.21
C LYS A 239 -1.75 20.85 -14.77
N GLN A 240 -1.98 21.55 -15.87
CA GLN A 240 -3.19 21.35 -16.66
C GLN A 240 -3.12 19.95 -17.28
N THR A 241 -3.78 18.99 -16.63
CA THR A 241 -3.91 17.62 -17.11
C THR A 241 -5.27 17.43 -17.79
N ALA A 242 -5.37 16.41 -18.64
CA ALA A 242 -6.66 15.95 -19.17
C ALA A 242 -7.45 15.12 -18.13
N LEU A 243 -6.88 14.87 -16.94
CA LEU A 243 -7.46 13.99 -15.94
C LEU A 243 -8.45 14.74 -15.06
N PRO A 244 -9.56 14.10 -14.65
CA PRO A 244 -10.50 14.72 -13.74
C PRO A 244 -9.87 15.03 -12.39
N MET A 245 -10.11 16.22 -11.85
CA MET A 245 -9.54 16.64 -10.56
C MET A 245 -9.77 15.64 -9.42
N PRO A 246 -10.97 15.03 -9.26
CA PRO A 246 -11.18 14.04 -8.21
C PRO A 246 -10.24 12.84 -8.25
N ILE A 247 -9.74 12.44 -9.44
CA ILE A 247 -8.75 11.36 -9.57
C ILE A 247 -7.42 11.78 -8.96
N LEU A 248 -6.87 12.93 -9.37
CA LEU A 248 -5.60 13.44 -8.82
C LEU A 248 -5.72 13.74 -7.32
N THR A 249 -6.90 14.17 -6.85
CA THR A 249 -7.15 14.35 -5.41
C THR A 249 -6.99 13.04 -4.64
N ARG A 250 -7.33 11.88 -5.21
CA ARG A 250 -7.07 10.59 -4.54
C ARG A 250 -5.58 10.33 -4.39
N VAL A 251 -4.82 10.50 -5.47
CA VAL A 251 -3.35 10.35 -5.49
C VAL A 251 -2.69 11.27 -4.46
N LEU A 252 -3.09 12.55 -4.44
CA LEU A 252 -2.61 13.53 -3.47
C LEU A 252 -2.96 13.12 -2.03
N ASN A 253 -4.19 12.70 -1.79
CA ASN A 253 -4.63 12.37 -0.43
C ASN A 253 -3.92 11.14 0.14
N PHE A 254 -3.45 10.21 -0.69
CA PHE A 254 -2.55 9.14 -0.24
C PHE A 254 -1.24 9.71 0.34
N ALA A 255 -0.60 10.68 -0.29
CA ALA A 255 0.57 11.33 0.32
C ALA A 255 0.20 12.06 1.62
N ARG A 256 -0.94 12.77 1.64
CA ARG A 256 -1.38 13.53 2.83
C ARG A 256 -1.69 12.66 4.04
N VAL A 257 -2.20 11.45 3.85
CA VAL A 257 -2.52 10.56 4.97
C VAL A 257 -1.25 9.95 5.58
N MET A 258 -0.15 9.80 4.82
CA MET A 258 1.15 9.48 5.42
C MET A 258 1.61 10.56 6.40
N ASP A 259 1.44 11.84 6.06
CA ASP A 259 1.73 12.95 6.98
C ASP A 259 0.81 12.99 8.22
N VAL A 260 -0.27 12.21 8.25
CA VAL A 260 -1.12 12.07 9.43
C VAL A 260 -0.71 10.87 10.27
N ILE A 261 -0.41 9.74 9.63
CA ILE A 261 -0.20 8.46 10.30
C ILE A 261 1.28 8.24 10.67
N TYR A 262 2.22 8.72 9.85
CA TYR A 262 3.66 8.40 9.92
C TYR A 262 4.57 9.61 10.17
N LYS A 263 4.00 10.76 10.52
CA LYS A 263 4.77 12.01 10.65
C LYS A 263 5.85 11.94 11.73
N ASP A 264 5.48 11.43 12.89
CA ASP A 264 6.32 11.43 14.08
C ASP A 264 6.73 10.01 14.52
N ASP A 265 5.89 9.01 14.26
CA ASP A 265 6.08 7.59 14.60
C ASP A 265 5.17 6.74 13.68
N ASP A 266 5.34 5.42 13.66
CA ASP A 266 4.50 4.48 12.91
C ASP A 266 3.11 4.36 13.56
N GLY A 267 2.18 5.22 13.18
CA GLY A 267 0.83 5.22 13.70
C GLY A 267 -0.02 4.03 13.27
N TYR A 268 0.43 3.22 12.32
CA TYR A 268 -0.25 2.00 11.92
C TYR A 268 0.03 0.87 12.92
N THR A 269 1.31 0.62 13.19
CA THR A 269 1.73 -0.39 14.18
C THR A 269 1.44 0.11 15.59
N ASN A 270 1.80 1.36 15.88
CA ASN A 270 1.64 2.01 17.18
C ASN A 270 0.34 2.82 17.25
N SER A 271 -0.81 2.17 17.01
CA SER A 271 -2.09 2.85 16.82
C SER A 271 -2.61 3.70 17.99
N HIS A 272 -1.99 3.57 19.17
CA HIS A 272 -2.25 4.46 20.30
C HIS A 272 -2.01 5.95 19.98
N ILE A 273 -1.10 6.28 19.06
CA ILE A 273 -0.78 7.67 18.71
C ILE A 273 -1.83 8.33 17.80
N ILE A 274 -2.62 7.53 17.06
CA ILE A 274 -3.69 8.01 16.18
C ILE A 274 -5.10 7.74 16.75
N LYS A 275 -5.18 7.10 17.92
CA LYS A 275 -6.45 6.66 18.52
C LYS A 275 -7.43 7.82 18.75
N ASP A 276 -6.93 8.97 19.19
CA ASP A 276 -7.78 10.14 19.45
C ASP A 276 -8.35 10.70 18.14
N GLN A 277 -7.56 10.72 17.06
CA GLN A 277 -7.99 11.13 15.73
C GLN A 277 -9.04 10.15 15.16
N ILE A 278 -8.85 8.85 15.38
CA ILE A 278 -9.84 7.82 15.03
C ILE A 278 -11.15 8.04 15.79
N ALA A 279 -11.09 8.28 17.10
CA ALA A 279 -12.26 8.54 17.93
C ALA A 279 -13.02 9.79 17.46
N LEU A 280 -12.31 10.89 17.22
CA LEU A 280 -12.89 12.14 16.72
C LEU A 280 -13.56 11.98 15.35
N LEU A 281 -13.06 11.09 14.50
CA LEU A 281 -13.62 10.89 13.15
C LEU A 281 -14.78 9.89 13.14
N LEU A 282 -14.71 8.81 13.92
CA LEU A 282 -15.57 7.63 13.76
C LEU A 282 -16.50 7.36 14.95
N VAL A 283 -16.25 7.97 16.10
CA VAL A 283 -16.96 7.67 17.36
C VAL A 283 -17.67 8.90 17.91
N ASP A 284 -16.96 10.02 17.99
CA ASP A 284 -17.43 11.22 18.68
C ASP A 284 -18.13 12.18 17.70
N PRO A 285 -19.47 12.31 17.74
CA PRO A 285 -20.17 13.25 16.87
C PRO A 285 -19.88 14.69 17.29
N VAL A 286 -19.81 15.59 16.31
CA VAL A 286 -19.83 17.03 16.60
C VAL A 286 -21.18 17.37 17.23
N LEU A 287 -21.15 17.86 18.46
CA LEU A 287 -22.35 18.37 19.13
C LEU A 287 -22.86 19.58 18.36
N MET A 288 -24.11 19.49 17.88
CA MET A 288 -24.82 20.57 17.20
C MET A 288 -25.69 21.37 18.16
#